data_AF-A0A182ESX4-F1
#
_entry.id   AF-A0A182ESX4-F1
#
_cell.length_a   1.000
_cell.length_b   1.000
_cell.length_c   1.000
_cell.angle_alpha   90.00
_cell.angle_beta   90.00
_cell.angle_gamma   90.00
#
_symmetry.space_group_name_H-M   'P 1'
#
loop_
_entity.id
_entity.type
_entity.pdbx_description
1 polymer ?
#
loop_
_entity_poly.entity_id
_entity_poly.type
_entity_poly.pdbx_seq_one_letter_code
_entity_poly.pdbx_strand_id
1 'polypeptide(L)'
;MQFLYFSLLYLLHVTFGSISEGSIAMKNKSLDAKASMAIDIPPSRQTTHGGILGYYMEFNGTLAEVYEAVPYAQPPVGSLRFEVRLKF
;
A
#
# COMPACT_ATOMS: atom_id res chain seq x y z
N MET A 1 17.91 -17.80 29.76
CA MET A 1 16.65 -18.51 29.50
C MET A 1 15.49 -17.51 29.57
N GLN A 2 15.26 -16.74 28.50
CA GLN A 2 14.36 -15.57 28.54
C GLN A 2 13.64 -15.36 27.20
N PHE A 3 13.37 -16.45 26.46
CA PHE A 3 12.74 -16.42 25.14
C PHE A 3 11.31 -16.98 25.12
N LEU A 4 10.73 -17.32 26.28
CA LEU A 4 9.39 -17.91 26.35
C LEU A 4 8.29 -16.93 26.79
N TYR A 5 8.61 -15.69 27.16
CA TYR A 5 7.61 -14.74 27.65
C TYR A 5 6.86 -13.98 26.54
N PHE A 6 7.47 -13.80 25.37
CA PHE A 6 6.84 -13.03 24.28
C PHE A 6 5.78 -13.81 23.49
N SER A 7 5.78 -15.15 23.59
CA SER A 7 4.84 -15.98 22.81
C SER A 7 3.44 -16.04 23.41
N LEU A 8 3.26 -15.79 24.72
CA LEU A 8 1.95 -15.92 25.36
C LEU A 8 1.07 -14.66 25.23
N LEU A 9 1.66 -13.50 24.91
CA LEU A 9 0.92 -12.25 24.72
C LEU A 9 0.21 -12.19 23.36
N TYR A 10 0.71 -12.91 22.36
CA TYR A 10 0.14 -12.89 21.00
C TYR A 10 -1.17 -13.68 20.85
N LEU A 11 -1.59 -14.42 21.88
CA LEU A 11 -2.79 -15.27 21.82
C LEU A 11 -4.02 -14.67 22.55
N LEU A 12 -3.91 -13.49 23.20
CA LEU A 12 -4.99 -12.89 24.01
C LEU A 12 -5.66 -11.65 23.40
N HIS A 13 -5.17 -11.12 22.27
CA HIS A 13 -5.86 -10.02 21.55
C HIS A 13 -6.89 -10.52 20.54
N VAL A 14 -7.09 -11.83 20.46
CA VAL A 14 -8.18 -12.43 19.70
C VAL A 14 -9.28 -12.75 20.69
N THR A 15 -10.39 -12.01 20.58
CA THR A 15 -11.68 -12.15 21.26
C THR A 15 -11.94 -11.26 22.49
N PHE A 16 -12.90 -10.33 22.30
CA PHE A 16 -13.70 -9.56 23.28
C PHE A 16 -13.24 -8.15 23.74
N GLY A 17 -14.03 -7.15 23.33
CA GLY A 17 -14.04 -5.77 23.85
C GLY A 17 -14.88 -4.88 22.91
N SER A 18 -16.19 -5.10 22.82
CA SER A 18 -17.26 -4.46 23.62
C SER A 18 -17.43 -2.96 23.33
N ILE A 19 -18.61 -2.64 22.80
CA ILE A 19 -19.12 -1.33 22.39
C ILE A 19 -19.40 -0.46 23.63
N SER A 20 -19.03 0.82 23.58
CA SER A 20 -19.70 1.86 24.36
C SER A 20 -20.00 3.07 23.47
N GLU A 21 -21.29 3.36 23.29
CA GLU A 21 -21.80 4.56 22.63
C GLU A 21 -21.44 5.82 23.43
N GLY A 22 -21.07 6.89 22.73
CA GLY A 22 -20.74 8.19 23.31
C GLY A 22 -20.60 9.25 22.22
N SER A 23 -21.74 9.70 21.69
CA SER A 23 -21.88 10.76 20.70
C SER A 23 -21.46 12.13 21.21
N ILE A 24 -20.52 12.81 20.52
CA ILE A 24 -20.52 14.28 20.40
C ILE A 24 -20.19 14.63 18.94
N ALA A 25 -21.19 15.22 18.30
CA ALA A 25 -21.16 15.69 16.92
C ALA A 25 -20.21 16.88 16.73
N MET A 26 -19.50 16.96 15.60
CA MET A 26 -19.83 17.97 14.57
C MET A 26 -18.99 17.85 13.28
N LYS A 27 -19.74 17.89 12.18
CA LYS A 27 -19.45 18.64 10.94
C LYS A 27 -18.58 17.95 9.88
N ASN A 28 -19.17 16.91 9.31
CA ASN A 28 -19.21 16.61 7.88
C ASN A 28 -18.91 17.83 6.98
N LYS A 29 -17.67 17.90 6.49
CA LYS A 29 -17.36 18.54 5.21
C LYS A 29 -17.31 17.42 4.17
N SER A 30 -18.30 17.43 3.29
CA SER A 30 -18.37 16.55 2.12
C SER A 30 -17.09 16.69 1.30
N LEU A 31 -16.24 15.69 1.37
CA LEU A 31 -15.31 15.31 0.32
C LEU A 31 -15.69 13.87 -0.01
N ASP A 32 -16.64 13.77 -0.93
CA ASP A 32 -16.99 12.60 -1.75
C ASP A 32 -16.69 11.23 -1.12
N ALA A 33 -17.73 10.61 -0.56
CA ALA A 33 -17.72 9.27 0.07
C ALA A 33 -17.26 8.11 -0.84
N LYS A 34 -16.78 8.40 -2.05
CA LYS A 34 -16.11 7.45 -2.95
C LYS A 34 -14.59 7.40 -2.74
N ALA A 35 -13.99 8.45 -2.17
CA ALA A 35 -12.55 8.53 -1.95
C ALA A 35 -12.09 7.78 -0.69
N SER A 36 -12.92 7.71 0.37
CA SER A 36 -12.54 7.09 1.64
C SER A 36 -12.63 5.56 1.67
N MET A 37 -13.46 4.94 0.81
CA MET A 37 -13.51 3.48 0.66
C MET A 37 -12.44 2.93 -0.30
N ALA A 38 -11.79 3.81 -1.08
CA ALA A 38 -10.80 3.42 -2.07
C ALA A 38 -9.37 3.38 -1.52
N ILE A 39 -9.14 3.80 -0.28
CA ILE A 39 -7.79 3.82 0.33
C ILE A 39 -7.34 2.41 0.73
N ASP A 40 -8.27 1.51 1.07
CA ASP A 40 -7.93 0.17 1.55
C ASP A 40 -7.49 -0.80 0.44
N ILE A 41 -7.82 -0.50 -0.83
CA ILE A 41 -7.43 -1.33 -1.97
C ILE A 41 -6.28 -0.62 -2.71
N PRO A 42 -5.07 -1.21 -2.75
CA PRO A 42 -3.95 -0.60 -3.45
C PRO A 42 -4.23 -0.46 -4.96
N PRO A 43 -3.79 0.65 -5.61
CA PRO A 43 -4.07 0.89 -7.01
C PRO A 43 -3.27 -0.08 -7.89
N SER A 44 -3.90 -0.56 -8.97
CA SER A 44 -3.31 -1.52 -9.91
C SER A 44 -3.53 -1.09 -11.36
N ARG A 45 -2.54 -1.29 -12.23
CA ARG A 45 -2.58 -0.95 -13.66
C ARG A 45 -2.10 -2.11 -14.53
N GLN A 46 -2.73 -2.27 -15.69
CA GLN A 46 -2.24 -3.19 -16.72
C GLN A 46 -1.31 -2.44 -17.67
N THR A 47 -0.20 -3.09 -18.01
CA THR A 47 0.79 -2.61 -18.99
C THR A 47 0.89 -3.58 -20.17
N THR A 48 1.68 -3.24 -21.18
CA THR A 48 2.02 -4.18 -22.27
C THR A 48 2.78 -5.42 -21.79
N HIS A 49 3.33 -5.41 -20.57
CA HIS A 49 4.20 -6.44 -20.01
C HIS A 49 3.68 -7.04 -18.70
N GLY A 50 2.41 -6.78 -18.36
CA GLY A 50 1.75 -7.35 -17.18
C GLY A 50 1.16 -6.30 -16.24
N GLY A 51 0.57 -6.77 -15.14
CA GLY A 51 -0.02 -5.91 -14.11
C GLY A 51 1.03 -5.36 -13.14
N ILE A 52 0.91 -4.10 -12.76
CA ILE A 52 1.72 -3.45 -11.73
C ILE A 52 0.84 -2.98 -10.57
N LEU A 53 1.36 -3.14 -9.36
CA LEU A 53 0.74 -2.71 -8.11
C LEU A 53 1.45 -1.47 -7.59
N GLY A 54 0.68 -0.47 -7.17
CA GLY A 54 1.17 0.78 -6.60
C GLY A 54 0.62 1.03 -5.20
N TYR A 55 0.78 2.27 -4.75
CA TYR A 55 0.22 2.78 -3.50
C TYR A 55 -0.22 4.24 -3.68
N TYR A 56 -1.04 4.73 -2.75
CA TYR A 56 -1.43 6.14 -2.72
C TYR A 56 -0.47 6.93 -1.84
N MET A 57 -0.08 8.13 -2.29
CA MET A 57 0.76 9.06 -1.54
C MET A 57 0.21 10.47 -1.66
N GLU A 58 0.06 11.17 -0.53
CA GLU A 58 -0.30 12.58 -0.54
C GLU A 58 0.95 13.45 -0.63
N PHE A 59 0.95 14.40 -1.58
CA PHE A 59 1.98 15.42 -1.70
C PHE A 59 1.33 16.78 -1.97
N ASN A 60 1.57 17.75 -1.08
CA ASN A 60 1.00 19.10 -1.16
C ASN A 60 -0.53 19.14 -1.35
N GLY A 61 -1.28 18.33 -0.58
CA GLY A 61 -2.74 18.26 -0.66
C GLY A 61 -3.28 17.54 -1.90
N THR A 62 -2.41 16.94 -2.71
CA THR A 62 -2.78 16.13 -3.88
C THR A 62 -2.48 14.66 -3.60
N LEU A 63 -3.51 13.81 -3.68
CA LEU A 63 -3.35 12.36 -3.61
C LEU A 63 -2.91 11.83 -4.99
N ALA A 64 -1.77 11.15 -5.03
CA ALA A 64 -1.21 10.55 -6.23
C ALA A 64 -1.18 9.02 -6.11
N GLU A 65 -1.39 8.33 -7.23
CA GLU A 65 -0.99 6.93 -7.38
C GLU A 65 0.50 6.88 -7.70
N VAL A 66 1.25 6.06 -6.97
CA VAL A 66 2.70 5.91 -7.12
C VAL A 66 3.02 4.47 -7.48
N TYR A 67 3.81 4.29 -8.54
CA TYR A 67 4.30 3.01 -9.02
C TYR A 67 5.82 3.08 -9.15
N GLU A 68 6.52 2.56 -8.15
CA GLU A 68 7.99 2.61 -8.11
C GLU A 68 8.61 1.34 -8.69
N ALA A 69 9.90 1.44 -9.06
CA ALA A 69 10.71 0.31 -9.51
C ALA A 69 10.12 -0.51 -10.68
N VAL A 70 9.22 0.08 -11.48
CA VAL A 70 8.63 -0.59 -12.64
C VAL A 70 9.72 -0.86 -13.68
N PRO A 71 9.98 -2.14 -14.02
CA PRO A 71 11.03 -2.49 -14.96
C PRO A 71 10.62 -2.07 -16.38
N TYR A 72 11.51 -1.36 -17.07
CA TYR A 72 11.27 -0.85 -18.42
C TYR A 72 12.29 -1.38 -19.45
N ALA A 73 13.25 -2.17 -18.99
CA ALA A 73 14.28 -2.81 -19.79
C ALA A 73 14.90 -3.99 -19.07
N GLN A 74 15.57 -4.85 -19.83
CA GLN A 74 16.36 -5.94 -19.27
C GLN A 74 17.50 -5.39 -18.40
N PRO A 75 17.78 -6.00 -17.22
CA PRO A 75 18.90 -5.60 -16.38
C PRO A 75 20.23 -5.66 -17.16
N PRO A 76 21.04 -4.58 -17.20
CA PRO A 76 22.27 -4.51 -17.99
C PRO A 76 23.45 -5.20 -17.27
N VAL A 77 23.30 -6.49 -17.01
CA VAL A 77 24.27 -7.34 -16.31
C VAL A 77 24.90 -8.36 -17.26
N GLY A 78 26.08 -8.88 -16.91
CA GLY A 78 26.77 -9.89 -17.71
C GLY A 78 27.10 -9.41 -19.13
N SER A 79 26.65 -10.15 -20.14
CA SER A 79 26.84 -9.80 -21.55
C SER A 79 26.05 -8.57 -22.00
N LEU A 80 25.04 -8.15 -21.23
CA LEU A 80 24.30 -6.90 -21.49
C LEU A 80 25.00 -5.68 -20.92
N ARG A 81 26.12 -5.87 -20.19
CA ARG A 81 26.90 -4.75 -19.66
C ARG A 81 27.54 -3.99 -20.82
N PHE A 82 27.38 -2.67 -20.82
CA PHE A 82 27.84 -1.76 -21.87
C PHE A 82 27.11 -1.87 -23.22
N GLU A 83 26.09 -2.71 -23.32
CA GLU A 83 25.22 -2.78 -24.49
C GLU A 83 24.12 -1.71 -24.46
N VAL A 84 23.56 -1.41 -25.64
CA VAL A 84 22.34 -0.59 -25.72
C VAL A 84 21.21 -1.30 -24.97
N ARG A 85 20.49 -0.53 -24.17
CA ARG A 85 19.40 -1.02 -23.33
C ARG A 85 18.33 -1.75 -24.16
N LEU A 86 18.14 -3.04 -23.90
CA LEU A 86 17.10 -3.87 -24.52
C LEU A 86 15.76 -3.65 -23.81
N LYS A 87 14.73 -3.26 -24.56
CA LYS A 87 13.35 -3.09 -24.06
C LYS A 87 12.62 -4.45 -24.07
N PHE A 88 11.65 -4.59 -23.19
CA PHE A 88 10.73 -5.73 -23.18
C PHE A 88 9.72 -5.63 -24.32
#